data_AF-A0A521YDD9-F1
#
_entry.id   AF-A0A521YDD9-F1
#
_cell.length_a   1.000
_cell.length_b   1.000
_cell.length_c   1.000
_cell.angle_alpha   90.00
_cell.angle_beta   90.00
_cell.angle_gamma   90.00
#
_symmetry.space_group_name_H-M   'P 1'
#
loop_
_entity.id
_entity.type
_entity.pdbx_description
1 polymer ?
#
loop_
_entity_poly.entity_id
_entity_poly.type
_entity_poly.pdbx_seq_one_letter_code
_entity_poly.pdbx_strand_id
1 'polypeptide(L)'
;MFIPLPGYEFGVNSSYSFVVVFLFSALNSYAIVLAGLASNSRFSLIGGIRAIAQLISYEIPLSVSLLTLFCIQGSYNLHSFAVSKIIYIAVSLPAVAVFAISLLAETNRTPFDLPEAEAELVAGYNLEYSSILFSLFFLAEYSNILLAASLMSLLIFNGMWFYPGVIFFCLLTIALRAILPRYTFAHLIELC
;
A
#
# COMPACT_ATOMS: atom_id res chain seq x y z
N MET A 1 2.47 0.21 -16.58
CA MET A 1 2.01 -1.15 -16.21
C MET A 1 3.25 -2.02 -16.06
N PHE A 2 3.70 -2.21 -14.82
CA PHE A 2 4.94 -2.96 -14.50
C PHE A 2 4.66 -4.36 -13.95
N ILE A 3 3.40 -4.68 -13.65
CA ILE A 3 3.02 -5.95 -13.06
C ILE A 3 2.88 -6.97 -14.19
N PRO A 4 3.71 -8.03 -14.20
CA PRO A 4 3.62 -9.08 -15.19
C PRO A 4 2.38 -9.90 -14.92
N LEU A 5 1.63 -10.20 -15.97
CA LEU A 5 0.45 -11.04 -15.87
C LEU A 5 0.70 -12.40 -16.53
N PRO A 6 0.09 -13.46 -15.99
CA PRO A 6 0.24 -14.79 -16.56
C PRO A 6 -0.31 -14.79 -18.00
N GLY A 7 0.54 -15.12 -18.97
CA GLY A 7 0.16 -15.33 -20.37
C GLY A 7 0.25 -14.11 -21.28
N TYR A 8 0.60 -12.92 -20.78
CA TYR A 8 0.88 -11.77 -21.63
C TYR A 8 2.03 -10.93 -21.09
N GLU A 9 3.05 -10.71 -21.92
CA GLU A 9 4.14 -9.77 -21.63
C GLU A 9 3.66 -8.31 -21.85
N PHE A 10 2.58 -7.88 -21.19
CA PHE A 10 2.32 -6.45 -21.08
C PHE A 10 3.15 -5.89 -19.93
N GLY A 11 4.27 -5.27 -20.28
CA GLY A 11 5.07 -4.50 -19.35
C GLY A 11 6.49 -4.26 -19.84
N VAL A 12 7.13 -3.24 -19.29
CA VAL A 12 8.57 -3.05 -19.45
C VAL A 12 9.25 -4.10 -18.58
N ASN A 13 9.76 -5.17 -19.18
CA ASN A 13 10.48 -6.22 -18.47
C ASN A 13 11.89 -5.70 -18.11
N SER A 14 11.96 -4.91 -17.04
CA SER A 14 13.22 -4.41 -16.51
C SER A 14 13.73 -5.34 -15.40
N SER A 15 15.04 -5.50 -15.30
CA SER A 15 15.69 -6.30 -14.25
C SER A 15 15.37 -5.82 -12.83
N TYR A 16 14.96 -4.55 -12.67
CA TYR A 16 14.67 -3.89 -11.40
C TYR A 16 13.19 -3.52 -11.23
N SER A 17 12.28 -4.21 -11.94
CA SER A 17 10.87 -3.82 -12.00
C SER A 17 10.20 -3.70 -10.62
N PHE A 18 10.55 -4.56 -9.66
CA PHE A 18 9.97 -4.49 -8.31
C PHE A 18 10.37 -3.20 -7.58
N VAL A 19 11.65 -2.83 -7.67
CA VAL A 19 12.18 -1.61 -7.02
C VAL A 19 11.55 -0.36 -7.62
N VAL A 20 11.30 -0.35 -8.93
CA VAL A 20 10.62 0.77 -9.59
C VAL A 20 9.20 0.98 -9.06
N VAL A 21 8.44 -0.09 -8.84
CA VAL A 21 7.10 0.01 -8.25
C VAL A 21 7.17 0.62 -6.85
N PHE A 22 8.16 0.20 -6.05
CA PHE A 22 8.38 0.74 -4.71
C PHE A 22 8.76 2.23 -4.71
N LEU A 23 9.56 2.68 -5.67
CA LEU A 23 9.89 4.10 -5.82
C LEU A 23 8.65 4.96 -6.10
N PHE A 24 7.70 4.45 -6.87
CA PHE A 24 6.44 5.16 -7.13
C PHE A 24 5.54 5.21 -5.90
N SER A 25 5.54 4.17 -5.05
CA SER A 25 4.77 4.17 -3.81
C SER A 25 5.34 5.19 -2.82
N ALA A 26 6.67 5.30 -2.73
CA ALA A 26 7.35 6.33 -1.93
C ALA A 26 7.04 7.77 -2.37
N LEU A 27 6.71 8.02 -3.64
CA LEU A 27 6.29 9.35 -4.11
C LEU A 27 4.89 9.74 -3.63
N ASN A 28 4.04 8.78 -3.24
CA ASN A 28 2.68 9.04 -2.78
C ASN A 28 2.66 9.79 -1.45
N SER A 29 3.60 9.49 -0.54
CA SER A 29 3.70 10.19 0.76
C SER A 29 3.97 11.69 0.58
N TYR A 30 4.83 12.07 -0.39
CA TYR A 30 5.09 13.47 -0.72
C TYR A 30 3.86 14.20 -1.26
N ALA A 31 3.00 13.53 -2.02
CA ALA A 31 1.78 14.13 -2.55
C ALA A 31 0.84 14.57 -1.42
N ILE A 32 0.74 13.79 -0.34
CA ILE A 32 -0.10 14.08 0.82
C ILE A 32 0.46 15.27 1.62
N VAL A 33 1.79 15.39 1.73
CA VAL A 33 2.45 16.57 2.35
C VAL A 33 2.08 17.84 1.61
N LEU A 34 2.24 17.84 0.28
CA LEU A 34 1.98 19.01 -0.54
C LEU A 34 0.50 19.38 -0.53
N ALA A 35 -0.39 18.38 -0.55
CA ALA A 35 -1.83 18.60 -0.44
C ALA A 35 -2.21 19.30 0.88
N GLY A 36 -1.67 18.84 2.01
CA GLY A 36 -1.95 19.44 3.32
C GLY A 36 -1.34 20.83 3.51
N LEU A 37 -0.18 21.10 2.90
CA LEU A 37 0.44 22.44 2.90
C LEU A 37 -0.30 23.43 2.01
N ALA A 38 -0.81 22.99 0.86
CA ALA A 38 -1.52 23.85 -0.09
C ALA A 38 -2.93 24.24 0.40
N SER A 39 -3.58 23.40 1.20
CA SER A 39 -4.91 23.62 1.77
C SER A 39 -4.89 24.56 2.99
N ASN A 40 -4.27 25.74 2.88
CA ASN A 40 -4.04 26.83 3.85
C ASN A 40 -4.92 26.95 5.15
N SER A 41 -5.13 25.88 5.91
CA SER A 41 -5.78 25.78 7.21
C SER A 41 -4.97 24.93 8.16
N ARG A 42 -5.02 25.33 9.43
CA ARG A 42 -4.26 24.67 10.49
C ARG A 42 -4.73 23.24 10.74
N PHE A 43 -6.03 22.96 10.59
CA PHE A 43 -6.58 21.62 10.81
C PHE A 43 -6.20 20.63 9.71
N SER A 44 -6.30 21.07 8.44
CA SER A 44 -5.88 20.25 7.29
C SER A 44 -4.38 19.93 7.36
N LEU A 45 -3.56 20.93 7.74
CA LEU A 45 -2.12 20.73 7.91
C LEU A 45 -1.78 19.70 8.99
N ILE A 46 -2.44 19.75 10.17
CA ILE A 46 -2.21 18.79 11.25
C ILE A 46 -2.66 17.38 10.84
N GLY A 47 -3.77 17.27 10.12
CA GLY A 47 -4.23 16.00 9.55
C GLY A 47 -3.27 15.41 8.53
N GLY A 48 -2.75 16.25 7.63
CA GLY A 48 -1.71 15.88 6.69
C GLY A 48 -0.46 15.36 7.38
N ILE A 49 0.10 16.11 8.35
CA ILE A 49 1.32 15.72 9.08
C ILE A 49 1.17 14.37 9.79
N ARG A 50 0.00 14.09 10.38
CA ARG A 50 -0.27 12.79 11.01
C ARG A 50 -0.36 11.65 9.98
N ALA A 51 -1.03 11.88 8.86
CA ALA A 51 -1.11 10.90 7.77
C ALA A 51 0.28 10.54 7.23
N ILE A 52 1.14 11.54 7.07
CA ILE A 52 2.51 11.38 6.57
C ILE A 52 3.37 10.61 7.57
N ALA A 53 3.26 10.94 8.87
CA ALA A 53 3.99 10.23 9.91
C ALA A 53 3.66 8.73 9.91
N GLN A 54 2.40 8.37 9.71
CA GLN A 54 1.98 6.97 9.55
C GLN A 54 2.59 6.33 8.31
N LEU A 55 2.42 6.95 7.13
CA LEU A 55 2.89 6.40 5.86
C LEU A 55 4.39 6.13 5.86
N ILE A 56 5.18 7.11 6.33
CA ILE A 56 6.64 6.97 6.41
C ILE A 56 7.02 5.87 7.40
N SER A 57 6.32 5.77 8.54
CA SER A 57 6.60 4.71 9.52
C SER A 57 6.42 3.33 8.89
N TYR A 58 5.31 3.10 8.17
CA TYR A 58 5.01 1.81 7.54
C TYR A 58 5.81 1.52 6.25
N GLU A 59 6.45 2.51 5.62
CA GLU A 59 7.39 2.29 4.52
C GLU A 59 8.67 1.53 4.95
N ILE A 60 9.12 1.72 6.20
CA ILE A 60 10.32 1.06 6.72
C ILE A 60 10.12 -0.46 6.84
N PRO A 61 9.11 -1.00 7.56
CA PRO A 61 8.87 -2.44 7.64
C PRO A 61 8.49 -3.04 6.28
N LEU A 62 7.83 -2.27 5.41
CA LEU A 62 7.57 -2.67 4.03
C LEU A 62 8.89 -2.89 3.26
N SER A 63 9.84 -1.96 3.37
CA SER A 63 11.17 -2.07 2.76
C SER A 63 11.98 -3.25 3.32
N VAL A 64 11.97 -3.42 4.65
CA VAL A 64 12.74 -4.49 5.32
C VAL A 64 12.17 -5.86 4.95
N SER A 65 10.85 -6.03 4.96
CA SER A 65 10.22 -7.29 4.53
C SER A 65 10.51 -7.59 3.06
N LEU A 66 10.51 -6.59 2.17
CA LEU A 66 10.94 -6.75 0.77
C LEU A 66 12.39 -7.19 0.63
N LEU A 67 13.32 -6.63 1.40
CA LEU A 67 14.72 -7.03 1.35
C LEU A 67 14.87 -8.52 1.69
N THR A 68 14.13 -9.03 2.68
CA THR A 68 14.16 -10.46 2.99
C THR A 68 13.63 -11.33 1.84
N LEU A 69 12.59 -10.88 1.13
CA LEU A 69 12.04 -11.56 -0.04
C LEU A 69 13.05 -11.57 -1.20
N PHE A 70 13.78 -10.48 -1.42
CA PHE A 70 14.84 -10.43 -2.43
C PHE A 70 16.01 -11.36 -2.10
N CYS A 71 16.42 -11.46 -0.84
CA CYS A 71 17.48 -12.37 -0.43
C CYS A 71 17.12 -13.84 -0.67
N ILE A 72 15.85 -14.21 -0.47
CA ILE A 72 15.37 -15.59 -0.68
C ILE A 72 15.24 -15.91 -2.17
N GLN A 73 14.72 -14.98 -2.97
CA GLN A 73 14.46 -15.19 -4.40
C GLN A 73 15.71 -14.96 -5.27
N GLY A 74 16.65 -14.12 -4.85
CA GLY A 74 17.88 -13.78 -5.58
C GLY A 74 17.67 -12.94 -6.85
N SER A 75 16.51 -12.30 -7.00
CA SER A 75 16.20 -11.46 -8.18
C SER A 75 15.21 -10.33 -7.83
N TYR A 76 15.26 -9.24 -8.60
CA TYR A 76 14.41 -8.05 -8.42
C TYR A 76 13.32 -7.92 -9.49
N ASN A 77 13.22 -8.92 -10.38
CA ASN A 77 12.22 -8.91 -11.44
C ASN A 77 10.87 -9.38 -10.89
N LEU A 78 9.78 -8.65 -11.15
CA LEU A 78 8.43 -9.08 -10.77
C LEU A 78 8.07 -10.42 -11.43
N HIS A 79 8.61 -10.71 -12.62
CA HIS A 79 8.29 -11.96 -13.32
C HIS A 79 8.86 -13.18 -12.61
N SER A 80 10.05 -13.09 -12.01
CA SER A 80 10.63 -14.22 -11.28
C SER A 80 9.84 -14.52 -10.00
N PHE A 81 9.25 -13.51 -9.35
CA PHE A 81 8.29 -13.69 -8.26
C PHE A 81 6.96 -14.28 -8.71
N ALA A 82 6.55 -14.05 -9.96
CA ALA A 82 5.35 -14.69 -10.52
C ALA A 82 5.57 -16.16 -10.88
N VAL A 83 6.81 -16.67 -10.92
CA VAL A 83 7.12 -18.05 -11.28
C VAL A 83 7.80 -18.79 -10.11
N SER A 84 7.84 -18.19 -8.92
CA SER A 84 8.49 -18.80 -7.74
C SER A 84 7.79 -20.07 -7.28
N LYS A 85 8.59 -21.00 -6.73
CA LYS A 85 8.08 -22.24 -6.13
C LYS A 85 7.39 -21.94 -4.80
N ILE A 86 6.31 -22.68 -4.52
CA ILE A 86 5.51 -22.58 -3.29
C ILE A 86 6.36 -22.73 -2.01
N ILE A 87 7.47 -23.48 -2.07
CA ILE A 87 8.40 -23.66 -0.95
C ILE A 87 9.02 -22.33 -0.49
N TYR A 88 9.28 -21.39 -1.41
CA TYR A 88 9.84 -20.09 -1.04
C TYR A 88 8.85 -19.26 -0.22
N ILE A 89 7.57 -19.33 -0.53
CA ILE A 89 6.50 -18.66 0.25
C ILE A 89 6.42 -19.23 1.66
N ALA A 90 6.54 -20.56 1.81
CA ALA A 90 6.47 -21.20 3.12
C ALA A 90 7.64 -20.75 4.04
N VAL A 91 8.84 -20.57 3.48
CA VAL A 91 10.01 -20.06 4.20
C VAL A 91 9.88 -18.56 4.50
N SER A 92 9.28 -17.80 3.58
CA SER A 92 9.11 -16.35 3.72
C SER A 92 7.80 -15.92 4.40
N LEU A 93 7.03 -16.85 4.96
CA LEU A 93 5.72 -16.58 5.55
C LEU A 93 5.71 -15.42 6.57
N PRO A 94 6.66 -15.31 7.53
CA PRO A 94 6.68 -14.16 8.43
C PRO A 94 6.98 -12.83 7.71
N ALA A 95 7.86 -12.84 6.71
CA ALA A 95 8.15 -11.66 5.91
C ALA A 95 6.94 -11.22 5.08
N VAL A 96 6.23 -12.17 4.48
CA VAL A 96 5.00 -11.93 3.72
C VAL A 96 3.88 -11.40 4.63
N ALA A 97 3.80 -11.85 5.87
CA ALA A 97 2.82 -11.34 6.83
C ALA A 97 3.10 -9.88 7.21
N VAL A 98 4.34 -9.53 7.52
CA VAL A 98 4.75 -8.13 7.79
C VAL A 98 4.52 -7.26 6.55
N PHE A 99 4.86 -7.79 5.37
CA PHE A 99 4.60 -7.12 4.09
C PHE A 99 3.10 -6.87 3.91
N ALA A 100 2.24 -7.86 4.15
CA ALA A 100 0.79 -7.70 4.02
C ALA A 100 0.22 -6.62 4.95
N ILE A 101 0.68 -6.58 6.21
CA ILE A 101 0.20 -5.61 7.21
C ILE A 101 0.66 -4.20 6.87
N SER A 102 1.95 -4.03 6.53
CA SER A 102 2.50 -2.73 6.15
C SER A 102 1.88 -2.19 4.86
N LEU A 103 1.60 -3.05 3.90
CA LEU A 103 0.96 -2.66 2.64
C LEU A 103 -0.53 -2.30 2.85
N LEU A 104 -1.22 -2.95 3.79
CA LEU A 104 -2.55 -2.52 4.23
C LEU A 104 -2.51 -1.12 4.85
N ALA A 105 -1.50 -0.83 5.67
CA ALA A 105 -1.33 0.47 6.29
C ALA A 105 -0.99 1.59 5.29
N GLU A 106 -0.28 1.27 4.20
CA GLU A 106 0.03 2.22 3.11
C GLU A 106 -1.21 2.68 2.34
N THR A 107 -2.28 1.86 2.30
CA THR A 107 -3.54 2.23 1.65
C THR A 107 -4.36 3.28 2.42
N ASN A 108 -3.93 3.70 3.61
CA ASN A 108 -4.64 4.67 4.47
C ASN A 108 -6.13 4.35 4.67
N ARG A 109 -6.48 3.07 4.72
CA ARG A 109 -7.87 2.62 4.93
C ARG A 109 -8.03 1.85 6.22
N THR A 110 -9.27 1.84 6.69
CA THR A 110 -9.66 1.22 7.97
C THR A 110 -9.17 -0.23 7.98
N PRO A 111 -8.42 -0.66 9.00
CA PRO A 111 -8.30 -0.09 10.35
C PRO A 111 -7.24 1.03 10.55
N PHE A 112 -6.41 1.32 9.54
CA PHE A 112 -5.31 2.30 9.56
C PHE A 112 -5.72 3.66 8.96
N ASP A 113 -6.95 4.11 9.24
CA ASP A 113 -7.53 5.32 8.65
C ASP A 113 -7.55 6.49 9.63
N LEU A 114 -6.37 7.10 9.80
CA LEU A 114 -6.14 8.29 10.60
C LEU A 114 -6.46 9.63 9.91
N PRO A 115 -6.28 9.81 8.57
CA PRO A 115 -6.53 11.08 7.91
C PRO A 115 -8.03 11.39 7.76
N GLU A 116 -8.89 10.39 7.54
CA GLU A 116 -10.33 10.60 7.32
C GLU A 116 -11.16 10.36 8.60
N ALA A 117 -10.52 10.19 9.75
CA ALA A 117 -11.21 9.96 11.01
C ALA A 117 -11.94 11.23 11.49
N GLU A 118 -13.20 11.40 11.04
CA GLU A 118 -14.13 12.48 11.41
C GLU A 118 -14.26 12.70 12.92
N ALA A 119 -14.00 11.65 13.72
CA ALA A 119 -14.05 11.70 15.17
C ALA A 119 -12.88 12.47 15.82
N GLU A 120 -11.72 12.55 15.17
CA GLU A 120 -10.53 13.21 15.73
C GLU A 120 -10.12 14.46 14.95
N LEU A 121 -10.20 14.40 13.62
CA LEU A 121 -9.90 15.53 12.74
C LEU A 121 -10.95 15.53 11.64
N VAL A 122 -11.70 16.64 11.52
CA VAL A 122 -12.70 16.82 10.46
C VAL A 122 -12.00 16.59 9.11
N ALA A 123 -12.24 15.45 8.45
CA ALA A 123 -11.80 15.09 7.10
C ALA A 123 -10.33 15.36 6.64
N GLY A 124 -9.37 15.56 7.57
CA GLY A 124 -7.93 15.62 7.28
C GLY A 124 -7.52 16.57 6.15
N TYR A 125 -6.71 16.07 5.20
CA TYR A 125 -6.19 16.85 4.06
C TYR A 125 -7.24 17.11 2.96
N ASN A 126 -8.41 16.45 3.01
CA ASN A 126 -9.47 16.57 2.01
C ASN A 126 -10.41 17.77 2.26
N LEU A 127 -10.31 18.40 3.44
CA LEU A 127 -11.23 19.45 3.92
C LEU A 127 -11.48 20.60 2.95
N GLU A 128 -10.43 21.11 2.30
CA GLU A 128 -10.51 22.34 1.49
C GLU A 128 -10.68 22.07 0.01
N TYR A 129 -10.48 20.83 -0.42
CA TYR A 129 -10.58 20.47 -1.83
C TYR A 129 -12.03 20.14 -2.17
N SER A 130 -12.54 20.80 -3.22
CA SER A 130 -13.89 20.57 -3.73
C SER A 130 -13.88 19.99 -5.15
N SER A 131 -14.99 19.35 -5.52
CA SER A 131 -15.28 18.83 -6.86
C SER A 131 -14.19 17.90 -7.41
N ILE A 132 -13.38 18.37 -8.38
CA ILE A 132 -12.49 17.51 -9.15
C ILE A 132 -11.24 17.09 -8.35
N LEU A 133 -10.69 18.00 -7.54
CA LEU A 133 -9.49 17.73 -6.75
C LEU A 133 -9.80 16.69 -5.66
N PHE A 134 -10.97 16.81 -5.03
CA PHE A 134 -11.50 15.81 -4.11
C PHE A 134 -11.67 14.43 -4.77
N SER A 135 -12.24 14.39 -5.97
CA SER A 135 -12.37 13.14 -6.72
C SER A 135 -11.02 12.50 -7.06
N LEU A 136 -9.99 13.31 -7.31
CA LEU A 136 -8.65 12.80 -7.64
C LEU A 136 -7.96 12.16 -6.43
N PHE A 137 -8.18 12.67 -5.21
CA PHE A 137 -7.67 12.02 -4.00
C PHE A 137 -8.24 10.61 -3.83
N PHE A 138 -9.57 10.46 -3.94
CA PHE A 138 -10.17 9.13 -3.86
C PHE A 138 -9.74 8.22 -5.01
N LEU A 139 -9.65 8.74 -6.24
CA LEU A 139 -9.18 7.96 -7.37
C LEU A 139 -7.75 7.44 -7.12
N ALA A 140 -6.87 8.28 -6.58
CA ALA A 140 -5.51 7.90 -6.23
C ALA A 140 -5.47 6.83 -5.13
N GLU A 141 -6.23 7.00 -4.06
CA GLU A 141 -6.32 6.00 -2.99
C GLU A 141 -6.87 4.65 -3.47
N TYR A 142 -7.94 4.65 -4.28
CA TYR A 142 -8.47 3.41 -4.85
C TYR A 142 -7.50 2.77 -5.84
N SER A 143 -6.73 3.56 -6.58
CA SER A 143 -5.67 3.04 -7.44
C SER A 143 -4.54 2.37 -6.63
N ASN A 144 -4.22 2.92 -5.45
CA ASN A 144 -3.25 2.32 -4.54
C ASN A 144 -3.76 1.01 -3.92
N ILE A 145 -5.06 0.90 -3.61
CA ILE A 145 -5.65 -0.37 -3.15
C ILE A 145 -5.54 -1.46 -4.23
N LEU A 146 -5.77 -1.10 -5.50
CA LEU A 146 -5.59 -2.04 -6.61
C LEU A 146 -4.12 -2.44 -6.79
N LEU A 147 -3.20 -1.49 -6.69
CA LEU A 147 -1.76 -1.76 -6.74
C LEU A 147 -1.36 -2.69 -5.58
N ALA A 148 -1.83 -2.41 -4.38
CA ALA A 148 -1.60 -3.21 -3.20
C ALA A 148 -2.08 -4.67 -3.37
N ALA A 149 -3.33 -4.84 -3.78
CA ALA A 149 -3.91 -6.16 -4.03
C ALA A 149 -3.16 -6.92 -5.13
N SER A 150 -2.66 -6.21 -6.16
CA SER A 150 -1.87 -6.82 -7.23
C SER A 150 -0.51 -7.33 -6.76
N LEU A 151 0.20 -6.58 -5.92
CA LEU A 151 1.49 -7.00 -5.35
C LEU A 151 1.31 -8.18 -4.38
N MET A 152 0.29 -8.10 -3.51
CA MET A 152 -0.04 -9.19 -2.59
C MET A 152 -0.42 -10.48 -3.34
N SER A 153 -1.24 -10.36 -4.38
CA SER A 153 -1.61 -11.50 -5.21
C SER A 153 -0.40 -12.12 -5.90
N LEU A 154 0.55 -11.31 -6.36
CA LEU A 154 1.74 -11.81 -7.03
C LEU A 154 2.62 -12.59 -6.06
N LEU A 155 2.84 -12.08 -4.85
CA LEU A 155 3.69 -12.70 -3.82
C LEU A 155 3.08 -13.96 -3.20
N ILE A 156 1.77 -14.01 -2.96
CA ILE A 156 1.11 -15.14 -2.28
C ILE A 156 0.65 -16.21 -3.27
N PHE A 157 0.15 -15.83 -4.45
CA PHE A 157 -0.42 -16.77 -5.40
C PHE A 157 0.48 -17.08 -6.62
N ASN A 158 1.76 -16.64 -6.59
CA ASN A 158 2.78 -16.94 -7.61
C ASN A 158 2.26 -16.76 -9.05
N GLY A 159 1.58 -15.64 -9.34
CA GLY A 159 1.11 -15.29 -10.69
C GLY A 159 0.02 -16.18 -11.32
N MET A 160 -0.04 -17.49 -11.05
CA MET A 160 -0.96 -18.44 -11.68
C MET A 160 -2.43 -18.11 -11.41
N TRP A 161 -2.73 -17.59 -10.21
CA TRP A 161 -4.06 -17.20 -9.77
C TRP A 161 -4.14 -15.69 -9.55
N PHE A 162 -3.48 -14.90 -10.42
CA PHE A 162 -3.40 -13.45 -10.23
C PHE A 162 -4.78 -12.78 -10.16
N TYR A 163 -5.64 -12.95 -11.17
CA TYR A 163 -6.96 -12.33 -11.19
C TYR A 163 -7.85 -12.66 -9.98
N PRO A 164 -8.08 -13.95 -9.64
CA PRO A 164 -8.86 -14.29 -8.45
C PRO A 164 -8.16 -13.86 -7.16
N GLY A 165 -6.83 -13.84 -7.12
CA GLY A 165 -6.05 -13.35 -5.98
C GLY A 165 -6.23 -11.85 -5.75
N VAL A 166 -6.21 -11.02 -6.80
CA VAL A 166 -6.50 -9.58 -6.68
C VAL A 166 -7.90 -9.35 -6.15
N ILE A 167 -8.90 -10.06 -6.70
CA ILE A 167 -10.29 -9.96 -6.24
C ILE A 167 -10.39 -10.37 -4.77
N PHE A 168 -9.72 -11.46 -4.37
CA PHE A 168 -9.68 -11.92 -2.99
C PHE A 168 -9.09 -10.86 -2.05
N PHE A 169 -7.96 -10.23 -2.40
CA PHE A 169 -7.36 -9.18 -1.57
C PHE A 169 -8.21 -7.92 -1.52
N CYS A 170 -8.83 -7.51 -2.63
CA CYS A 170 -9.80 -6.41 -2.62
C CYS A 170 -10.97 -6.71 -1.67
N LEU A 171 -11.57 -7.90 -1.77
CA LEU A 171 -12.64 -8.32 -0.85
C LEU A 171 -12.15 -8.39 0.60
N LEU A 172 -10.91 -8.83 0.82
CA LEU A 172 -10.30 -8.87 2.15
C LEU A 172 -10.17 -7.45 2.72
N THR A 173 -9.71 -6.46 1.95
CA THR A 173 -9.65 -5.07 2.44
C THR A 173 -11.04 -4.51 2.80
N ILE A 174 -12.07 -4.86 2.04
CA ILE A 174 -13.46 -4.48 2.32
C ILE A 174 -13.97 -5.19 3.58
N ALA A 175 -13.64 -6.48 3.76
CA ALA A 175 -14.02 -7.24 4.93
C ALA A 175 -13.32 -6.74 6.20
N LEU A 176 -12.01 -6.46 6.14
CA LEU A 176 -11.26 -5.90 7.26
C LEU A 176 -11.85 -4.56 7.71
N ARG A 177 -12.28 -3.70 6.77
CA ARG A 177 -13.01 -2.47 7.07
C ARG A 177 -14.31 -2.70 7.83
N ALA A 178 -15.04 -3.76 7.50
CA ALA A 178 -16.31 -4.06 8.15
C ALA A 178 -16.14 -4.68 9.55
N ILE A 179 -15.04 -5.42 9.77
CA ILE A 179 -14.85 -6.26 10.96
C ILE A 179 -14.02 -5.55 12.04
N LEU A 180 -12.96 -4.83 11.66
CA LEU A 180 -11.98 -4.32 12.61
C LEU A 180 -12.32 -2.90 13.10
N PRO A 181 -12.17 -2.64 14.42
CA PRO A 181 -12.24 -1.29 14.95
C PRO A 181 -11.06 -0.45 14.46
N ARG A 182 -11.24 0.88 14.51
CA ARG A 182 -10.18 1.83 14.16
C ARG A 182 -9.14 1.89 15.29
N TYR A 183 -7.86 1.96 14.91
CA TYR A 183 -6.77 2.19 15.85
C TYR A 183 -6.51 3.69 16.04
N THR A 184 -6.09 4.06 17.24
CA THR A 184 -5.65 5.43 17.54
C THR A 184 -4.22 5.66 17.05
N PHE A 185 -3.88 6.93 16.80
CA PHE A 185 -2.56 7.29 16.24
C PHE A 185 -1.38 6.81 17.07
N ALA A 186 -1.46 6.96 18.39
CA ALA A 186 -0.40 6.53 19.29
C ALA A 186 -0.16 5.02 19.17
N HIS A 187 -1.23 4.22 19.13
CA HIS A 187 -1.12 2.78 19.03
C HIS A 187 -0.55 2.32 17.67
N LEU A 188 -0.85 3.05 16.59
CA LEU A 188 -0.32 2.75 15.27
C LEU A 188 1.18 2.98 15.17
N ILE A 189 1.69 4.04 15.80
CA ILE A 189 3.13 4.29 15.85
C ILE A 189 3.84 3.25 16.71
N GLU A 190 3.25 2.84 17.84
CA GLU A 190 3.81 1.79 18.70
C GLU A 190 3.86 0.40 18.02
N LEU A 191 2.99 0.17 17.03
CA LEU A 191 2.90 -1.12 16.33
C LEU A 191 3.94 -1.28 15.21
N CYS A 192 4.58 -0.18 14.82
CA CYS A 192 5.60 -0.15 13.76
C CYS A 192 7.00 -0.46 14.30
#